data_AF-A0A9W8BCF0-F1
#
_entry.id   AF-A0A9W8BCF0-F1
#
_cell.length_a   1.000
_cell.length_b   1.000
_cell.length_c   1.000
_cell.angle_alpha   90.00
_cell.angle_beta   90.00
_cell.angle_gamma   90.00
#
_symmetry.space_group_name_H-M   'P 1'
#
loop_
_entity.id
_entity.type
_entity.pdbx_description
1 polymer ?
#
loop_
_entity_poly.entity_id
_entity_poly.type
_entity_poly.pdbx_seq_one_letter_code
_entity_poly.pdbx_strand_id
1 'polypeptide(L)'
;MGSNDMLRKDPAFERWMSMRENAHRHFRPNPRNMRTAFICFVAVPIIGFFLADKTALKMDAFARKYDESIWVEEQKKAERKKD
;
A
#
# COMPACT_ATOMS: atom_id res chain seq x y z
N MET A 1 9.11 0.00 42.68
CA MET A 1 8.79 -0.46 41.31
C MET A 1 7.52 -1.27 41.40
N GLY A 2 6.40 -0.75 40.89
CA GLY A 2 5.07 -1.35 41.06
C GLY A 2 4.96 -2.68 40.33
N SER A 3 4.50 -3.71 41.04
CA SER A 3 4.25 -5.04 40.51
C SER A 3 3.07 -5.01 39.54
N ASN A 4 3.36 -5.08 38.24
CA ASN A 4 2.37 -5.28 37.17
C ASN A 4 1.85 -6.73 37.18
N ASP A 5 1.38 -7.23 38.33
CA ASP A 5 0.85 -8.59 38.49
C ASP A 5 -0.66 -8.66 38.22
N MET A 6 -1.29 -7.56 37.75
CA MET A 6 -2.70 -7.55 37.36
C MET A 6 -2.98 -8.28 36.03
N LEU A 7 -1.97 -8.48 35.19
CA LEU A 7 -2.09 -9.20 33.92
C LEU A 7 -1.59 -10.63 34.09
N ARG A 8 -2.49 -11.59 33.87
CA ARG A 8 -2.13 -13.01 33.82
C ARG A 8 -1.17 -13.23 32.66
N LYS A 9 0.11 -13.47 32.99
CA LYS A 9 1.14 -13.79 32.01
C LYS A 9 0.89 -15.17 31.44
N ASP A 10 0.53 -15.22 30.17
CA ASP A 10 0.45 -16.48 29.42
C ASP A 10 1.82 -16.77 28.79
N PRO A 11 2.50 -17.87 29.19
CA PRO A 11 3.79 -18.22 28.62
C PRO A 11 3.74 -18.46 27.10
N ALA A 12 2.59 -18.85 26.54
CA ALA A 12 2.44 -19.01 25.10
C ALA A 12 2.46 -17.65 24.38
N PHE A 13 1.78 -16.64 24.94
CA PHE A 13 1.73 -15.30 24.37
C PHE A 13 3.10 -14.61 24.44
N GLU A 14 3.80 -14.73 25.57
CA GLU A 14 5.15 -14.17 25.73
C GLU A 14 6.15 -14.80 24.76
N ARG A 15 6.07 -16.12 24.54
CA ARG A 15 6.89 -16.81 23.54
C ARG A 15 6.57 -16.33 22.12
N TRP A 16 5.30 -16.21 21.76
CA TRP A 16 4.91 -15.73 20.44
C TRP A 16 5.37 -14.29 20.18
N MET A 17 5.21 -13.40 21.17
CA MET A 17 5.74 -12.03 21.10
C MET A 17 7.26 -12.04 20.91
N SER A 18 7.99 -12.83 21.71
CA SER A 18 9.45 -12.97 21.58
C SER A 18 9.87 -13.49 20.21
N MET A 19 9.14 -14.46 19.63
CA MET A 19 9.42 -14.97 18.28
C MET A 19 9.24 -13.88 17.22
N ARG A 20 8.22 -13.03 17.34
CA ARG A 20 7.98 -11.91 16.40
C ARG A 20 9.05 -10.84 16.53
N GLU A 21 9.36 -10.42 17.74
CA GLU A 21 10.37 -9.38 18.00
C GLU A 21 11.76 -9.82 17.49
N ASN A 22 12.10 -11.10 17.68
CA ASN A 22 13.37 -11.68 17.25
C ASN A 22 13.34 -12.27 15.83
N ALA A 23 12.28 -12.03 15.06
CA ALA A 23 12.15 -12.60 13.71
C ALA A 23 13.29 -12.16 12.78
N HIS A 24 13.74 -10.91 12.89
CA HIS A 24 14.83 -10.35 12.10
C HIS A 24 16.17 -11.08 12.31
N ARG A 25 16.42 -11.58 13.53
CA ARG A 25 17.65 -12.31 13.88
C ARG A 25 17.74 -13.68 13.20
N HIS A 26 16.59 -14.27 12.89
CA HIS A 26 16.48 -15.60 12.30
C HIS A 26 16.13 -15.54 10.81
N PHE A 27 16.10 -14.34 10.22
CA PHE A 27 15.82 -14.18 8.80
C PHE A 27 16.94 -14.83 7.97
N ARG A 28 16.54 -15.66 6.99
CA ARG A 28 17.46 -16.28 6.04
C ARG A 28 17.08 -15.85 4.62
N PRO A 29 18.05 -15.36 3.83
CA PRO A 29 17.82 -15.04 2.42
C PRO A 29 17.74 -16.33 1.62
N ASN A 30 16.55 -16.92 1.58
CA ASN A 30 16.24 -18.04 0.68
C ASN A 30 15.52 -17.49 -0.57
N PRO A 31 15.52 -18.25 -1.69
CA PRO A 31 14.90 -17.78 -2.92
C PRO A 31 13.41 -17.40 -2.78
N ARG A 32 12.67 -18.06 -1.88
CA ARG A 32 11.26 -17.79 -1.64
C ARG A 32 11.04 -16.43 -0.95
N ASN A 33 11.76 -16.18 0.14
CA ASN A 33 11.70 -14.96 0.94
C ASN A 33 12.21 -13.77 0.13
N MET A 34 13.29 -13.96 -0.65
CA MET A 34 13.83 -12.92 -1.51
C MET A 34 12.85 -12.53 -2.63
N ARG A 35 12.15 -13.50 -3.24
CA ARG A 35 11.09 -13.21 -4.22
C ARG A 35 9.96 -12.38 -3.59
N THR A 36 9.46 -12.79 -2.44
CA THR A 36 8.40 -12.04 -1.73
C THR A 36 8.87 -10.64 -1.37
N ALA A 37 10.07 -10.50 -0.82
CA ALA A 37 10.64 -9.20 -0.48
C ALA A 37 10.78 -8.30 -1.71
N PHE A 38 11.29 -8.83 -2.82
CA PHE A 38 11.44 -8.07 -4.06
C PHE A 38 10.08 -7.63 -4.64
N ILE A 39 9.09 -8.51 -4.65
CA ILE A 39 7.75 -8.17 -5.12
C ILE A 39 7.15 -7.05 -4.26
N CYS A 40 7.14 -7.23 -2.93
CA CYS A 40 6.47 -6.30 -2.03
C CYS A 40 7.19 -4.95 -1.90
N PHE A 41 8.52 -4.95 -1.81
CA PHE A 41 9.30 -3.73 -1.54
C PHE A 41 9.85 -3.04 -2.79
N VAL A 42 9.87 -3.71 -3.95
CA VAL A 42 10.40 -3.14 -5.19
C VAL A 42 9.32 -3.10 -6.27
N ALA A 43 8.75 -4.24 -6.64
CA ALA A 43 7.84 -4.30 -7.78
C ALA A 43 6.54 -3.51 -7.52
N VAL A 44 5.88 -3.74 -6.38
CA VAL A 44 4.62 -3.06 -6.01
C VAL A 44 4.77 -1.52 -5.97
N PRO A 45 5.75 -0.93 -5.27
CA PRO A 45 5.88 0.53 -5.26
C PRO A 45 6.26 1.12 -6.62
N ILE A 46 7.10 0.45 -7.41
CA ILE A 46 7.45 0.93 -8.77
C ILE A 46 6.22 0.94 -9.68
N ILE A 47 5.46 -0.16 -9.69
CA ILE A 47 4.24 -0.27 -10.49
C ILE A 47 3.21 0.77 -10.03
N GLY A 48 3.02 0.91 -8.72
CA GLY A 48 2.12 1.90 -8.14
C GLY A 48 2.51 3.33 -8.52
N PHE A 49 3.79 3.68 -8.42
CA PHE A 49 4.31 4.98 -8.83
C PHE A 49 4.09 5.23 -10.32
N PHE A 50 4.41 4.26 -11.17
CA PHE A 50 4.24 4.41 -12.62
C PHE A 50 2.78 4.56 -13.04
N LEU A 51 1.87 3.84 -12.38
CA LEU A 51 0.44 4.00 -12.60
C LEU A 51 -0.03 5.38 -12.12
N ALA A 52 0.40 5.81 -10.94
CA ALA A 52 0.06 7.10 -10.39
C ALA A 52 0.56 8.25 -11.28
N ASP A 53 1.80 8.20 -11.76
CA ASP A 53 2.35 9.20 -12.68
C ASP A 53 1.56 9.27 -13.99
N LYS A 54 1.11 8.13 -14.51
CA LYS A 54 0.32 8.08 -15.74
C LYS A 54 -1.10 8.60 -15.59
N THR A 55 -1.72 8.43 -14.42
CA THR A 55 -3.12 8.83 -14.17
C THR A 55 -3.24 10.19 -13.48
N ALA A 56 -2.17 10.65 -12.82
CA ALA A 56 -2.10 11.95 -12.18
C ALA A 56 -2.48 13.05 -13.18
N LEU A 57 -3.39 13.93 -12.75
CA LEU A 57 -3.89 15.10 -13.50
C LEU A 57 -4.65 14.78 -14.81
N LYS A 58 -4.83 13.51 -15.18
CA LYS A 58 -5.60 13.11 -16.37
C LYS A 58 -7.03 12.74 -16.05
N MET A 59 -7.30 12.39 -14.79
CA MET A 59 -8.62 12.03 -14.30
C MET A 59 -9.13 13.12 -13.35
N ASP A 60 -10.29 13.67 -13.66
CA ASP A 60 -11.03 14.57 -12.80
C ASP A 60 -12.47 14.07 -12.67
N ALA A 61 -12.75 13.37 -11.56
CA ALA A 61 -14.05 12.82 -11.24
C ALA A 61 -14.86 13.72 -10.29
N PHE A 62 -14.35 14.90 -9.92
CA PHE A 62 -15.00 15.73 -8.92
C PHE A 62 -16.28 16.35 -9.49
N ALA A 63 -17.41 16.13 -8.81
CA ALA A 63 -18.73 16.69 -9.15
C ALA A 63 -19.26 16.40 -10.58
N ARG A 64 -18.81 15.32 -11.23
CA ARG A 64 -19.25 14.93 -12.58
C ARG A 64 -20.61 14.22 -12.58
N LYS A 65 -21.39 14.43 -13.65
CA LYS A 65 -22.66 13.71 -13.88
C LYS A 65 -22.42 12.32 -14.49
N TYR A 66 -23.42 11.44 -14.39
CA TYR A 66 -23.33 10.04 -14.82
C TYR A 66 -22.91 9.84 -16.29
N ASP A 67 -23.21 10.79 -17.17
CA ASP A 67 -22.91 10.72 -18.61
C ASP A 67 -21.72 11.61 -19.05
N GLU A 68 -20.98 12.16 -18.08
CA GLU A 68 -19.81 13.00 -18.35
C GLU A 68 -18.51 12.19 -18.26
N SER A 69 -17.57 12.47 -19.16
CA SER A 69 -16.27 11.79 -19.13
C SER A 69 -15.39 12.28 -17.97
N ILE A 70 -14.69 11.34 -17.33
CA ILE A 70 -13.75 11.58 -16.23
C ILE A 70 -12.39 12.06 -16.76
N TRP A 71 -12.14 11.88 -18.06
CA TRP A 71 -10.87 12.23 -18.69
C TRP A 71 -10.81 13.71 -19.05
N VAL A 72 -9.82 14.41 -18.50
CA VAL A 72 -9.63 15.87 -18.67
C VAL A 72 -9.46 16.26 -20.16
N GLU A 73 -8.85 15.39 -20.97
CA GLU A 73 -8.65 15.67 -22.40
C GLU A 73 -9.95 15.67 -23.21
N GLU A 74 -10.87 14.77 -22.89
CA GLU A 74 -12.16 14.67 -23.57
C GLU A 74 -13.03 15.88 -23.23
N GLN A 75 -12.95 16.35 -21.98
CA GLN A 75 -13.61 17.59 -21.53
C GLN A 75 -13.12 18.81 -22.33
N LYS A 76 -11.80 18.99 -22.46
CA LYS A 76 -11.20 20.09 -23.25
C LYS A 76 -11.57 20.04 -24.75
N LYS A 77 -11.88 18.85 -25.28
CA LYS A 77 -12.37 18.70 -26.67
C LYS A 77 -13.85 19.04 -26.79
N ALA A 78 -14.66 18.68 -25.79
CA ALA A 78 -16.07 19.03 -25.73
C ALA A 78 -16.29 20.54 -25.57
N GLU A 79 -15.47 21.22 -24.77
CA GLU A 79 -15.48 22.68 -24.62
C GLU A 79 -15.14 23.39 -25.94
N ARG A 80 -14.04 23.01 -26.60
CA ARG A 80 -13.63 23.57 -27.90
C ARG A 80 -14.62 23.35 -29.06
N LYS A 81 -15.57 22.43 -28.92
CA LYS A 81 -16.63 22.20 -29.91
C LYS A 81 -17.88 23.07 -29.68
N LYS A 82 -17.99 23.69 -28.51
CA LYS A 82 -19.12 24.57 -28.16
C LYS A 82 -18.89 26.03 -28.55
N ASP A 83 -17.63 26.42 -28.72
CA ASP A 83 -17.19 27.70 -29.32
C ASP A 83 -17.28 27.66 -30.85
#